data_AF-A0A7S3JPD5-F1
#
_entry.id   AF-A0A7S3JPD5-F1
#
_cell.length_a   1.000
_cell.length_b   1.000
_cell.length_c   1.000
_cell.angle_alpha   90.00
_cell.angle_beta   90.00
_cell.angle_gamma   90.00
#
_symmetry.space_group_name_H-M   'P 1'
#
loop_
_entity.id
_entity.type
_entity.pdbx_description
1 polymer ?
#
loop_
_entity_poly.entity_id
_entity_poly.type
_entity_poly.pdbx_seq_one_letter_code
_entity_poly.pdbx_strand_id
1 'polypeptide(L)'
;HESCDLDDLQGFQSMTHVQLTPKDAATQDEPDFRVVAGTKKLFFFDQHRVKKEAVTDSLPLRFVLLNELNLTLLVVVNKSVRIWDALLGTLKRSFEDIVKHEITAVCLDDRRRKFFLGNDNGDITCYNYMNG
;
A
#
# COMPACT_ATOMS: atom_id res chain seq x y z
N HIS A 1 -2.56 4.68 31.29
CA HIS A 1 -1.66 5.74 30.78
C HIS A 1 -2.32 7.07 31.08
N GLU A 2 -1.84 7.79 32.08
CA GLU A 2 -2.34 9.12 32.42
C GLU A 2 -1.73 10.16 31.47
N SER A 3 -2.53 11.17 31.11
CA SER A 3 -2.28 12.10 30.00
C SER A 3 -1.13 13.10 30.21
N CYS A 4 -0.36 13.01 31.31
CA CYS A 4 0.67 13.99 31.67
C CYS A 4 2.12 13.48 31.54
N ASP A 5 2.35 12.20 31.23
CA ASP A 5 3.72 11.64 31.24
C ASP A 5 4.58 12.03 30.02
N LEU A 6 3.96 12.53 28.94
CA LEU A 6 4.67 12.93 27.71
C LEU A 6 5.11 14.40 27.70
N ASP A 7 4.56 15.24 28.57
CA ASP A 7 4.85 16.69 28.60
C ASP A 7 6.12 17.04 29.38
N ASP A 8 6.70 16.10 30.15
CA ASP A 8 7.96 16.30 30.92
C ASP A 8 9.20 15.81 30.15
N LEU A 9 9.31 16.16 28.86
CA LEU A 9 10.50 15.88 28.03
C LEU A 9 11.72 16.76 28.35
N GLN A 10 11.63 17.65 29.35
CA GLN A 10 12.74 18.52 29.76
C GLN A 10 13.98 17.76 30.27
N GLY A 11 13.84 16.46 30.56
CA GLY A 11 14.93 15.58 30.99
C GLY A 11 15.39 14.57 29.95
N PHE A 12 15.17 14.79 28.65
CA PHE A 12 15.64 13.88 27.62
C PHE A 12 17.17 13.83 27.57
N GLN A 13 17.73 12.67 27.86
CA GLN A 13 19.18 12.47 27.99
C GLN A 13 19.78 11.68 26.83
N SER A 14 19.07 10.66 26.36
CA SER A 14 19.58 9.79 25.31
C SER A 14 18.46 9.05 24.59
N MET A 15 18.73 8.70 23.34
CA MET A 15 17.89 7.79 22.55
C MET A 15 18.83 6.85 21.81
N THR A 16 18.48 5.57 21.84
CA THR A 16 19.16 4.54 21.06
C THR A 16 18.14 3.60 20.45
N HIS A 17 18.52 2.95 19.35
CA HIS A 17 17.74 1.86 18.78
C HIS A 17 18.50 0.55 19.01
N VAL A 18 17.76 -0.50 19.33
CA VAL A 18 18.32 -1.85 19.51
C VAL A 18 17.59 -2.78 18.57
N GLN A 19 18.36 -3.54 17.79
CA GLN A 19 17.82 -4.62 16.97
C GLN A 19 17.36 -5.75 17.87
N LEU A 20 16.10 -6.14 17.75
CA LEU A 20 15.53 -7.26 18.48
C LEU A 20 15.63 -8.54 17.65
N THR A 21 15.80 -9.66 18.35
CA THR A 21 15.61 -10.98 17.74
C THR A 21 14.13 -11.12 17.36
N PRO A 22 13.82 -11.63 16.16
CA PRO A 22 12.44 -11.90 15.75
C PRO A 22 11.71 -12.75 16.79
N LYS A 23 10.53 -12.33 17.23
CA LYS A 23 9.75 -13.07 18.24
C LYS A 23 9.19 -14.38 17.68
N ASP A 24 8.94 -14.42 16.38
CA ASP A 24 8.47 -15.60 15.66
C ASP A 24 9.16 -15.68 14.30
N ALA A 25 10.16 -16.55 14.19
CA ALA A 25 10.94 -16.77 12.97
C ALA A 25 10.11 -17.33 11.81
N ALA A 26 8.91 -17.87 12.06
CA ALA A 26 8.01 -18.34 11.01
C ALA A 26 7.16 -17.20 10.42
N THR A 27 7.00 -16.08 11.13
CA THR A 27 6.15 -14.95 10.74
C THR A 27 6.91 -13.64 10.52
N GLN A 28 8.23 -13.62 10.66
CA GLN A 28 8.97 -12.38 10.66
C GLN A 28 10.27 -12.52 9.86
N ASP A 29 10.27 -11.96 8.65
CA ASP A 29 11.40 -12.01 7.72
C ASP A 29 12.46 -10.91 8.01
N GLU A 30 12.04 -9.81 8.65
CA GLU A 30 12.88 -8.66 8.97
C GLU A 30 13.04 -8.50 10.49
N PRO A 31 14.22 -8.07 10.99
CA PRO A 31 14.41 -7.85 12.41
C PRO A 31 13.51 -6.72 12.92
N ASP A 32 12.97 -6.88 14.12
CA ASP A 32 12.27 -5.80 14.83
C ASP A 32 13.29 -4.82 15.40
N PHE A 33 12.85 -3.57 15.60
CA PHE A 33 13.64 -2.55 16.27
C PHE A 33 12.89 -2.01 17.47
N ARG A 34 13.62 -1.80 18.55
CA ARG A 34 13.14 -1.11 19.75
C ARG A 34 13.83 0.23 19.87
N VAL A 35 13.06 1.30 19.95
CA VAL A 35 13.59 2.60 20.36
C VAL A 35 13.52 2.70 21.87
N VAL A 36 14.65 2.97 22.50
CA VAL A 36 14.77 3.21 23.93
C VAL A 36 15.03 4.70 24.12
N ALA A 37 14.13 5.38 24.83
CA ALA A 37 14.30 6.78 25.19
C ALA A 37 14.55 6.90 26.70
N GLY A 38 15.69 7.48 27.04
CA GLY A 38 16.11 7.79 28.40
C GLY A 38 15.74 9.21 28.80
N THR A 39 14.85 9.32 29.78
CA THR A 39 14.51 10.58 30.46
C THR A 39 14.69 10.39 31.98
N LYS A 40 13.82 10.96 32.83
CA LYS A 40 13.63 10.51 34.23
C LYS A 40 13.03 9.09 34.32
N LYS A 41 12.41 8.62 33.25
CA LYS A 41 11.86 7.28 33.06
C LYS A 41 12.44 6.66 31.77
N LEU A 42 12.48 5.33 31.71
CA LEU A 42 12.80 4.61 30.48
C LEU A 42 11.51 4.33 29.71
N PHE A 43 11.45 4.77 28.46
CA PHE A 43 10.38 4.45 27.53
C PHE A 43 10.89 3.48 26.48
N PHE A 44 10.09 2.44 26.20
CA PHE A 44 10.36 1.45 25.18
C PHE A 44 9.27 1.52 24.12
N PHE A 45 9.68 1.75 22.88
CA PHE A 45 8.80 1.73 21.72
C PHE A 45 9.21 0.55 20.84
N ASP A 46 8.37 -0.49 20.83
CA ASP A 46 8.55 -1.66 19.99
C ASP A 46 7.96 -1.41 18.61
N GLN A 47 8.79 -1.50 17.58
CA GLN A 47 8.32 -1.63 16.22
C GLN A 47 7.89 -3.08 16.03
N HIS A 48 6.58 -3.34 16.00
CA HIS A 48 6.04 -4.66 15.69
C HIS A 48 5.75 -4.75 14.19
N ARG A 49 6.57 -5.49 13.45
CA ARG A 49 6.33 -5.78 12.03
C ARG A 49 5.58 -7.10 11.91
N VAL A 50 4.29 -7.04 11.65
CA VAL A 50 3.51 -8.21 11.24
C VAL A 50 3.91 -8.58 9.82
N LYS A 51 3.87 -9.88 9.44
CA LYS A 51 4.08 -10.35 8.05
C LYS A 51 3.50 -9.34 7.08
N LYS A 52 4.25 -8.97 6.04
CA LYS A 52 3.63 -8.46 4.82
C LYS A 52 2.65 -9.54 4.37
N GLU A 53 1.37 -9.35 4.66
CA GLU A 53 0.32 -10.08 3.96
C GLU A 53 0.57 -9.92 2.47
N ALA A 54 0.14 -10.89 1.65
CA ALA A 54 0.25 -10.78 0.21
C ALA A 54 -0.61 -9.60 -0.26
N VAL A 55 -0.02 -8.41 -0.25
CA VAL A 55 -0.66 -7.17 -0.67
C VAL A 55 -0.53 -7.05 -2.17
N THR A 56 -1.60 -6.60 -2.81
CA THR A 56 -1.64 -6.36 -4.26
C THR A 56 -0.62 -5.31 -4.71
N ASP A 57 -0.32 -4.33 -3.86
CA ASP A 57 0.65 -3.24 -4.10
C ASP A 57 1.18 -2.67 -2.77
N SER A 58 2.30 -1.95 -2.82
CA SER A 58 2.86 -1.15 -1.71
C SER A 58 2.19 0.21 -1.56
N LEU A 59 1.56 0.72 -2.63
CA LEU A 59 0.78 1.96 -2.63
C LEU A 59 -0.72 1.67 -2.42
N PRO A 60 -1.48 2.63 -1.87
CA PRO A 60 -2.91 2.45 -1.64
C PRO A 60 -3.66 2.26 -2.98
N LEU A 61 -4.56 1.28 -3.01
CA LEU A 61 -5.47 1.08 -4.12
C LEU A 61 -6.43 2.26 -4.22
N ARG A 62 -6.58 2.83 -5.42
CA ARG A 62 -7.41 4.03 -5.62
C ARG A 62 -8.78 3.68 -6.18
N PHE A 63 -8.82 2.73 -7.12
CA PHE A 63 -10.05 2.24 -7.73
C PHE A 63 -9.97 0.75 -8.00
N VAL A 64 -11.12 0.08 -7.93
CA VAL A 64 -11.30 -1.31 -8.35
C VAL A 64 -12.60 -1.41 -9.13
N LEU A 65 -12.53 -1.89 -10.38
CA LEU A 65 -13.70 -2.13 -11.23
C LEU A 65 -13.79 -3.62 -11.59
N LEU A 66 -14.98 -4.18 -11.50
CA LEU A 66 -15.25 -5.55 -11.95
C LEU A 66 -15.63 -5.54 -13.44
N ASN A 67 -14.88 -6.30 -14.24
CA ASN A 67 -15.31 -6.71 -15.56
C ASN A 67 -16.03 -8.06 -15.46
N GLU A 68 -17.36 -8.00 -15.34
CA GLU A 68 -18.24 -9.15 -15.14
C GLU A 68 -18.21 -10.15 -16.31
N LEU A 69 -17.93 -9.69 -17.54
CA LEU A 69 -17.90 -10.55 -18.72
C LEU A 69 -16.75 -11.55 -18.69
N ASN A 70 -15.59 -11.10 -18.17
CA ASN A 70 -14.37 -11.90 -18.13
C ASN A 70 -14.01 -12.37 -16.71
N LEU A 71 -14.83 -12.00 -15.71
CA LEU A 71 -14.55 -12.17 -14.27
C LEU A 71 -13.14 -11.71 -13.90
N THR A 72 -12.83 -10.45 -14.22
CA THR A 72 -11.53 -9.83 -13.89
C THR A 72 -11.71 -8.53 -13.13
N LEU A 73 -10.78 -8.24 -12.23
CA LEU A 73 -10.73 -6.98 -11.50
C LEU A 73 -9.69 -6.07 -12.16
N LEU A 74 -10.11 -4.88 -12.58
CA LEU A 74 -9.22 -3.79 -12.96
C LEU A 74 -8.94 -2.97 -11.71
N VAL A 75 -7.70 -3.02 -11.24
CA VAL A 75 -7.20 -2.35 -10.04
C VAL A 75 -6.30 -1.21 -10.46
N VAL A 76 -6.57 -0.01 -9.96
CA VAL A 76 -5.79 1.20 -10.25
C VAL A 76 -4.98 1.57 -9.02
N VAL A 77 -3.68 1.77 -9.22
CA VAL A 77 -2.74 2.20 -8.18
C VAL A 77 -1.89 3.33 -8.72
N ASN A 78 -2.05 4.54 -8.17
CA ASN A 78 -1.33 5.74 -8.58
C ASN A 78 -1.40 6.01 -10.11
N LYS A 79 -0.36 5.63 -10.87
CA LYS A 79 -0.24 5.80 -12.34
C LYS A 79 -0.35 4.49 -13.12
N SER A 80 -0.58 3.38 -12.42
CA SER A 80 -0.54 2.04 -12.96
C SER A 80 -1.91 1.37 -12.90
N VAL A 81 -2.13 0.42 -13.81
CA VAL A 81 -3.34 -0.40 -13.87
C VAL A 81 -2.97 -1.88 -13.89
N ARG A 82 -3.60 -2.67 -13.03
CA ARG A 82 -3.42 -4.12 -12.94
C ARG A 82 -4.74 -4.83 -13.18
N ILE A 83 -4.69 -5.92 -13.93
CA ILE A 83 -5.87 -6.76 -14.19
C ILE A 83 -5.66 -8.11 -13.53
N TRP A 84 -6.55 -8.45 -12.63
CA TRP A 84 -6.54 -9.68 -11.84
C TRP A 84 -7.67 -10.62 -12.30
N ASP A 85 -7.42 -11.92 -12.26
CA ASP A 85 -8.47 -12.91 -12.30
C ASP A 85 -9.27 -12.86 -10.99
N ALA A 86 -10.59 -12.65 -11.07
CA ALA A 86 -11.42 -12.51 -9.89
C ALA A 86 -11.73 -13.87 -9.21
N LEU A 87 -11.57 -14.99 -9.93
CA LEU A 87 -11.83 -16.33 -9.41
C LEU A 87 -10.57 -16.92 -8.78
N LEU A 88 -9.44 -16.83 -9.48
CA LEU A 88 -8.18 -17.44 -9.07
C LEU A 88 -7.30 -16.50 -8.25
N GLY A 89 -7.58 -15.19 -8.25
CA GLY A 89 -6.75 -14.19 -7.60
C GLY A 89 -5.37 -14.01 -8.25
N THR A 90 -5.20 -14.44 -9.50
CA THR A 90 -3.93 -14.35 -10.22
C THR A 90 -3.82 -13.06 -11.02
N LEU A 91 -2.65 -12.43 -11.01
CA LEU A 91 -2.38 -11.25 -11.83
C LEU A 91 -2.30 -11.67 -13.30
N LYS A 92 -3.25 -11.21 -14.12
CA LYS A 92 -3.23 -11.46 -15.57
C LYS A 92 -2.33 -10.48 -16.30
N ARG A 93 -2.38 -9.19 -15.93
CA ARG A 93 -1.67 -8.10 -16.63
C ARG A 93 -1.31 -6.97 -15.68
N SER A 94 -0.18 -6.32 -15.95
CA SER A 94 0.20 -5.04 -15.34
C SER A 94 0.59 -4.03 -16.41
N PHE A 95 0.06 -2.82 -16.30
CA PHE A 95 0.43 -1.66 -17.10
C PHE A 95 1.00 -0.61 -16.15
N GLU A 96 2.32 -0.60 -16.02
CA GLU A 96 3.02 0.30 -15.11
C GLU A 96 3.20 1.69 -15.74
N ASP A 97 3.00 2.76 -14.94
CA ASP A 97 3.16 4.16 -15.36
C ASP A 97 2.48 4.48 -16.70
N ILE A 98 1.27 3.93 -16.91
CA ILE A 98 0.53 4.04 -18.18
C ILE A 98 0.12 5.49 -18.48
N VAL A 99 0.10 6.34 -17.45
CA VAL A 99 -0.14 7.79 -17.53
C VAL A 99 0.98 8.57 -16.84
N LYS A 100 1.15 9.85 -17.20
CA LYS A 100 2.19 10.73 -16.63
C LYS A 100 1.84 11.27 -15.24
N HIS A 101 0.55 11.44 -14.98
CA HIS A 101 -0.03 12.10 -13.82
C HIS A 101 -0.93 11.13 -13.04
N GLU A 102 -1.26 11.43 -11.79
CA GLU A 102 -1.95 10.49 -10.92
C GLU A 102 -3.39 10.25 -11.39
N ILE A 103 -3.82 8.97 -11.42
CA ILE A 103 -5.17 8.61 -11.86
C ILE A 103 -6.18 8.98 -10.76
N THR A 104 -7.17 9.79 -11.12
CA THR A 104 -8.21 10.30 -10.22
C THR A 104 -9.62 9.84 -10.60
N ALA A 105 -9.81 9.24 -11.78
CA ALA A 105 -11.06 8.65 -12.19
C ALA A 105 -10.82 7.47 -13.15
N VAL A 106 -11.70 6.47 -13.11
CA VAL A 106 -11.68 5.33 -14.04
C VAL A 106 -13.08 4.86 -14.37
N CYS A 107 -13.31 4.43 -15.62
CA CYS A 107 -14.52 3.73 -16.01
C CYS A 107 -14.25 2.71 -17.13
N LEU A 108 -15.15 1.74 -17.28
CA LEU A 108 -15.16 0.79 -18.40
C LEU A 108 -16.16 1.24 -19.46
N ASP A 109 -15.92 0.90 -20.73
CA ASP A 109 -16.94 1.05 -21.76
C ASP A 109 -18.09 0.05 -21.56
N ASP A 110 -19.22 0.29 -22.24
CA ASP A 110 -20.39 -0.59 -22.16
C ASP A 110 -20.09 -2.03 -22.60
N ARG A 111 -19.06 -2.25 -23.43
CA ARG A 111 -18.68 -3.63 -23.82
C ARG A 111 -17.54 -4.20 -22.98
N ARG A 112 -17.06 -3.47 -21.97
CA ARG A 112 -15.99 -3.85 -21.03
C ARG A 112 -14.73 -4.35 -21.73
N ARG A 113 -14.43 -3.75 -22.90
CA ARG A 113 -13.27 -3.98 -23.76
C ARG A 113 -12.30 -2.81 -23.77
N LYS A 114 -12.70 -1.67 -23.21
CA LYS A 114 -11.89 -0.47 -23.04
C LYS A 114 -12.05 0.06 -21.63
N PHE A 115 -11.00 0.72 -21.16
CA PHE A 115 -11.04 1.49 -19.93
C PHE A 115 -10.55 2.91 -20.19
N PHE A 116 -11.15 3.86 -19.49
CA PHE A 116 -10.81 5.27 -19.55
C PHE A 116 -10.20 5.68 -18.22
N LEU A 117 -9.13 6.47 -18.28
CA LEU A 117 -8.47 7.02 -17.10
C LEU A 117 -8.55 8.54 -17.17
N GLY A 118 -9.01 9.17 -16.09
CA GLY A 118 -8.86 10.60 -15.86
C GLY A 118 -7.75 10.84 -14.84
N ASN A 119 -6.95 11.89 -15.04
CA ASN A 119 -5.87 12.25 -14.12
C ASN A 119 -6.06 13.64 -13.48
N ASP A 120 -5.23 13.98 -12.50
CA ASP A 120 -5.23 15.28 -11.81
C ASP A 120 -4.76 16.47 -12.67
N ASN A 121 -4.10 16.21 -13.81
CA ASN A 121 -3.78 17.21 -14.81
C ASN A 121 -4.95 17.52 -15.78
N GLY A 122 -6.07 16.80 -15.65
CA GLY A 122 -7.25 16.96 -16.50
C GLY A 122 -7.19 16.22 -17.83
N ASP A 123 -6.18 15.36 -18.05
CA ASP A 123 -6.15 14.50 -19.24
C ASP A 123 -7.10 13.31 -19.07
N ILE A 124 -7.69 12.91 -20.19
CA ILE A 124 -8.49 11.68 -20.29
C ILE A 124 -7.87 10.79 -21.37
N THR A 125 -7.48 9.58 -20.99
CA THR A 125 -6.90 8.59 -21.89
C THR A 125 -7.79 7.35 -21.99
N CYS A 126 -7.71 6.68 -23.14
CA CYS A 126 -8.50 5.48 -23.43
C CYS A 126 -7.57 4.35 -23.84
N TYR A 127 -7.73 3.20 -23.20
CA TYR A 127 -6.92 2.01 -23.42
C TYR A 127 -7.79 0.82 -23.75
N ASN A 128 -7.22 -0.16 -24.44
CA ASN A 128 -7.89 -1.43 -24.68
C ASN A 128 -7.62 -2.36 -23.49
N TYR A 129 -8.69 -2.93 -22.94
CA TYR A 129 -8.64 -3.80 -21.77
C TYR A 129 -7.72 -5.03 -21.98
N MET A 130 -7.62 -5.50 -23.23
CA MET A 130 -6.90 -6.71 -23.60
C MET A 130 -5.47 -6.48 -24.06
N ASN A 131 -4.96 -5.26 -24.19
CA ASN A 131 -3.55 -5.06 -24.56
C ASN A 131 -2.92 -3.75 -24.10
N GLY A 132 -3.67 -2.84 -23.46
CA GLY A 132 -3.20 -1.50 -23.14
C GLY A 132 -3.39 -0.60 -24.34
#